data_AF-A0A8J4XGG3-F1
#
_entry.id   AF-A0A8J4XGG3-F1
#
_cell.length_a   1.000
_cell.length_b   1.000
_cell.length_c   1.000
_cell.angle_alpha   90.00
_cell.angle_beta   90.00
_cell.angle_gamma   90.00
#
_symmetry.space_group_name_H-M   'P 1'
#
loop_
_entity.id
_entity.type
_entity.pdbx_description
1 polymer ?
#
loop_
_entity_poly.entity_id
_entity_poly.type
_entity_poly.pdbx_seq_one_letter_code
_entity_poly.pdbx_strand_id
1 'polypeptide(L)'
;IGLFLFALLTVASLAPYSGDAGLFEAPGGEAQNKADSKWHWVAKKLHNDVSRVRDEQFVRDFGTLNMTEFASLRLEMPLLTSEDGCVPHNFSPHKCLRHIYIGLREYQLYLPYVERQNLTADHMMAIKEGIANLLHFIKDVVK
;
A
#
# COMPACT_ATOMS: atom_id res chain seq x y z
N ILE A 1 -7.18 -22.22 9.16
CA ILE A 1 -6.15 -21.31 9.71
C ILE A 1 -5.65 -20.45 8.54
N GLY A 2 -6.25 -19.27 8.40
CA GLY A 2 -6.01 -18.33 7.29
C GLY A 2 -6.04 -16.89 7.82
N LEU A 3 -5.09 -16.55 8.70
CA LEU A 3 -5.08 -15.29 9.48
C LEU A 3 -4.11 -14.22 8.91
N PHE A 4 -3.58 -14.39 7.70
CA PHE A 4 -2.40 -13.62 7.27
C PHE A 4 -2.65 -12.26 6.59
N LEU A 5 -3.90 -11.83 6.36
CA LEU A 5 -4.18 -10.62 5.58
C LEU A 5 -4.86 -9.47 6.34
N PHE A 6 -4.85 -9.48 7.68
CA PHE A 6 -5.46 -8.41 8.50
C PHE A 6 -4.62 -7.11 8.63
N ALA A 7 -3.49 -6.99 7.94
CA ALA A 7 -2.51 -5.93 8.19
C ALA A 7 -2.63 -4.65 7.33
N LEU A 8 -3.67 -4.49 6.50
CA LEU A 8 -3.71 -3.43 5.46
C LEU A 8 -4.65 -2.25 5.70
N LEU A 9 -4.95 -1.90 6.95
CA LEU A 9 -5.79 -0.73 7.22
C LEU A 9 -5.25 0.09 8.38
N THR A 10 -4.59 1.20 8.05
CA THR A 10 -4.74 2.53 8.67
C THR A 10 -4.00 3.60 7.85
N VAL A 11 -4.64 4.24 6.87
CA VAL A 11 -4.60 5.71 6.67
C VAL A 11 -5.80 6.11 5.80
N ALA A 12 -6.90 6.50 6.43
CA ALA A 12 -7.93 7.31 5.79
C ALA A 12 -8.25 8.47 6.74
N SER A 13 -7.43 9.53 6.67
CA SER A 13 -7.77 10.81 7.27
C SER A 13 -8.42 11.70 6.22
N LEU A 14 -9.62 12.16 6.56
CA LEU A 14 -10.52 13.04 5.82
C LEU A 14 -9.86 14.32 5.27
N ALA A 15 -10.27 14.72 4.07
CA ALA A 15 -10.40 16.14 3.70
C ALA A 15 -11.55 16.30 2.68
N PRO A 16 -12.51 17.22 2.92
CA PRO A 16 -13.54 17.53 1.95
C PRO A 16 -13.01 18.46 0.85
N TYR A 17 -13.42 18.13 -0.37
CA TYR A 17 -13.21 18.85 -1.62
C TYR A 17 -13.85 20.25 -1.57
N SER A 18 -13.10 21.30 -1.91
CA SER A 18 -13.63 22.63 -2.25
C SER A 18 -12.80 23.19 -3.41
N GLY A 19 -13.42 23.33 -4.59
CA GLY A 19 -12.79 23.91 -5.77
C GLY A 19 -13.02 25.42 -5.87
N ASP A 20 -12.07 26.14 -6.46
CA ASP A 20 -12.31 27.13 -7.53
C ASP A 20 -11.00 27.45 -8.28
N ALA A 21 -11.14 27.88 -9.53
CA ALA A 21 -10.15 27.92 -10.60
C ALA A 21 -9.16 29.11 -10.57
N GLY A 22 -8.02 28.99 -11.29
CA GLY A 22 -7.17 30.13 -11.65
C GLY A 22 -5.83 29.77 -12.30
N LEU A 23 -5.76 29.99 -13.62
CA LEU A 23 -4.68 29.83 -14.60
C LEU A 23 -3.22 30.11 -14.14
N PHE A 24 -2.26 29.31 -14.63
CA PHE A 24 -1.22 29.71 -15.62
C PHE A 24 -0.35 28.50 -16.04
N GLU A 25 -0.31 28.18 -17.34
CA GLU A 25 0.62 27.24 -17.98
C GLU A 25 1.99 27.94 -18.21
N ALA A 26 3.09 27.44 -17.63
CA ALA A 26 4.10 26.50 -18.19
C ALA A 26 5.33 27.25 -18.79
N PRO A 27 6.59 26.73 -18.81
CA PRO A 27 6.92 25.33 -19.11
C PRO A 27 8.06 24.69 -18.27
N GLY A 28 7.90 23.41 -17.96
CA GLY A 28 8.93 22.58 -17.31
C GLY A 28 8.41 21.31 -16.61
N GLY A 29 7.08 21.13 -16.49
CA GLY A 29 6.47 20.15 -15.57
C GLY A 29 5.92 18.85 -16.17
N GLU A 30 5.98 18.60 -17.48
CA GLU A 30 5.31 17.44 -18.08
C GLU A 30 5.92 16.09 -17.66
N ALA A 31 7.24 16.03 -17.41
CA ALA A 31 7.89 14.80 -16.99
C ALA A 31 7.64 14.47 -15.51
N GLN A 32 7.58 15.50 -14.65
CA GLN A 32 7.38 15.36 -13.20
C GLN A 32 5.93 14.98 -12.86
N ASN A 33 4.94 15.65 -13.45
CA ASN A 33 3.52 15.31 -13.27
C ASN A 33 3.18 13.88 -13.75
N LYS A 34 3.89 13.39 -14.77
CA LYS A 34 3.70 12.03 -15.30
C LYS A 34 4.35 10.96 -14.43
N ALA A 35 5.51 11.25 -13.84
CA ALA A 35 6.15 10.35 -12.88
C ALA A 35 5.37 10.30 -11.55
N ASP A 36 4.92 11.46 -11.07
CA ASP A 36 4.13 11.59 -9.84
C ASP A 36 2.78 10.88 -9.93
N SER A 37 2.13 10.97 -11.10
CA SER A 37 0.90 10.20 -11.35
C SER A 37 1.16 8.69 -11.47
N LYS A 38 2.35 8.26 -11.93
CA LYS A 38 2.66 6.85 -12.14
C LYS A 38 2.86 6.08 -10.84
N TRP A 39 3.70 6.56 -9.92
CA TRP A 39 3.91 5.86 -8.63
C TRP A 39 2.63 5.83 -7.80
N HIS A 40 1.87 6.94 -7.83
CA HIS A 40 0.59 7.04 -7.13
C HIS A 40 -0.42 6.02 -7.69
N TRP A 41 -0.52 5.90 -9.01
CA TRP A 41 -1.39 4.90 -9.64
C TRP A 41 -0.98 3.47 -9.28
N VAL A 42 0.32 3.15 -9.31
CA VAL A 42 0.81 1.80 -8.92
C VAL A 42 0.50 1.52 -7.46
N ALA A 43 0.72 2.48 -6.56
CA ALA A 43 0.41 2.33 -5.13
C ALA A 43 -1.08 2.09 -4.90
N LYS A 44 -1.94 2.88 -5.54
CA LYS A 44 -3.39 2.73 -5.47
C LYS A 44 -3.86 1.39 -6.03
N LYS A 45 -3.32 0.96 -7.18
CA LYS A 45 -3.64 -0.32 -7.78
C LYS A 45 -3.25 -1.47 -6.85
N LEU A 46 -2.01 -1.45 -6.33
CA LEU A 46 -1.55 -2.47 -5.38
C LEU A 46 -2.44 -2.53 -4.14
N HIS A 47 -2.78 -1.40 -3.54
CA HIS A 47 -3.70 -1.34 -2.41
C HIS A 47 -5.04 -2.03 -2.71
N ASN A 48 -5.61 -1.75 -3.87
CA ASN A 48 -6.88 -2.35 -4.30
C ASN A 48 -6.74 -3.85 -4.55
N ASP A 49 -5.66 -4.29 -5.19
CA ASP A 49 -5.40 -5.70 -5.44
C ASP A 49 -5.27 -6.49 -4.14
N VAL A 50 -4.52 -5.97 -3.15
CA VAL A 50 -4.40 -6.66 -1.86
C VAL A 50 -5.69 -6.59 -1.04
N SER A 51 -6.42 -5.47 -1.08
CA SER A 51 -7.73 -5.36 -0.41
C SER A 51 -8.72 -6.37 -0.96
N ARG A 52 -8.78 -6.51 -2.29
CA ARG A 52 -9.62 -7.52 -2.95
C ARG A 52 -9.27 -8.94 -2.50
N VAL A 53 -7.98 -9.27 -2.51
CA VAL A 53 -7.47 -10.58 -2.06
C VAL A 53 -7.83 -10.86 -0.60
N ARG A 54 -7.70 -9.86 0.28
CA ARG A 54 -8.14 -9.94 1.69
C ARG A 54 -9.63 -10.24 1.78
N ASP A 55 -10.46 -9.46 1.07
CA ASP A 55 -11.91 -9.54 1.15
C ASP A 55 -12.42 -10.87 0.60
N GLU A 56 -11.88 -11.33 -0.53
CA GLU A 56 -12.19 -12.62 -1.14
C GLU A 56 -11.82 -13.80 -0.22
N GLN A 57 -10.64 -13.78 0.42
CA GLN A 57 -10.29 -14.82 1.42
C GLN A 57 -11.22 -14.79 2.60
N PHE A 58 -11.51 -13.59 3.09
CA PHE A 58 -12.30 -13.45 4.28
C PHE A 58 -13.71 -13.99 4.07
N VAL A 59 -14.36 -13.63 2.96
CA VAL A 59 -15.68 -14.15 2.59
C VAL A 59 -15.64 -15.67 2.39
N ARG A 60 -14.59 -16.20 1.74
CA ARG A 60 -14.45 -17.64 1.51
C ARG A 60 -14.29 -18.43 2.81
N ASP A 61 -13.45 -17.97 3.73
CA ASP A 61 -13.05 -18.74 4.92
C ASP A 61 -13.96 -18.47 6.13
N PHE A 62 -14.61 -17.31 6.19
CA PHE A 62 -15.38 -16.84 7.35
C PHE A 62 -16.80 -16.39 7.01
N GLY A 63 -17.20 -16.35 5.74
CA GLY A 63 -18.55 -16.02 5.32
C GLY A 63 -18.94 -14.58 5.65
N THR A 64 -19.95 -14.42 6.51
CA THR A 64 -20.55 -13.12 6.88
C THR A 64 -20.07 -12.59 8.24
N LEU A 65 -19.04 -13.17 8.84
CA LEU A 65 -18.46 -12.66 10.08
C LEU A 65 -17.89 -11.25 9.88
N ASN A 66 -17.69 -10.49 10.96
CA ASN A 66 -17.06 -9.18 10.83
C ASN A 66 -15.54 -9.30 10.95
N MET A 67 -14.78 -8.72 10.01
CA MET A 67 -13.31 -8.69 10.09
C MET A 67 -12.80 -8.07 11.40
N THR A 68 -13.57 -7.18 12.04
CA THR A 68 -13.20 -6.57 13.32
C THR A 68 -13.12 -7.56 14.47
N GLU A 69 -13.80 -8.70 14.39
CA GLU A 69 -13.74 -9.77 15.40
C GLU A 69 -12.34 -10.39 15.51
N PHE A 70 -11.54 -10.27 14.45
CA PHE A 70 -10.17 -10.78 14.38
C PHE A 70 -9.11 -9.71 14.69
N ALA A 71 -9.51 -8.51 15.15
CA ALA A 71 -8.59 -7.40 15.41
C ALA A 71 -7.50 -7.76 16.46
N SER A 72 -7.81 -8.63 17.41
CA SER A 72 -6.87 -9.12 18.42
C SER A 72 -5.86 -10.16 17.91
N LEU A 73 -6.08 -10.72 16.72
CA LEU A 73 -5.22 -11.73 16.09
C LEU A 73 -4.26 -11.14 15.06
N ARG A 74 -4.06 -9.82 15.10
CA ARG A 74 -3.13 -9.12 14.21
C ARG A 74 -1.71 -9.63 14.40
N LEU A 75 -1.09 -10.04 13.30
CA LEU A 75 0.34 -10.29 13.24
C LEU A 75 1.09 -8.97 13.47
N GLU A 76 2.24 -9.04 14.15
CA GLU A 76 3.18 -7.93 14.23
C GLU A 76 3.74 -7.67 12.83
N MET A 77 3.17 -6.67 12.15
CA MET A 77 3.60 -6.22 10.84
C MET A 77 4.20 -4.82 10.96
N PRO A 78 5.18 -4.47 10.12
CA PRO A 78 5.74 -3.13 10.10
C PRO A 78 4.64 -2.10 9.81
N LEU A 79 4.34 -1.28 10.81
CA LEU A 79 3.42 -0.16 10.70
C LEU A 79 4.22 1.13 10.74
N LEU A 80 3.82 2.09 9.90
CA LEU A 80 4.39 3.42 9.97
C LEU A 80 3.98 4.09 11.28
N THR A 81 4.96 4.60 12.00
CA THR A 81 4.83 5.37 13.23
C THR A 81 5.07 6.85 12.93
N SER A 82 4.84 7.70 13.94
CA SER A 82 5.22 9.11 13.81
C SER A 82 6.73 9.26 13.56
N GLU A 83 7.59 8.41 14.13
CA GLU A 83 9.05 8.58 14.04
C GLU A 83 9.63 8.33 12.63
N ASP A 84 8.87 7.68 11.77
CA ASP A 84 9.30 7.29 10.42
C ASP A 84 9.33 8.47 9.44
N GLY A 85 8.88 9.65 9.86
CA GLY A 85 8.89 10.87 9.05
C GLY A 85 7.88 10.86 7.90
N CYS A 86 6.84 10.02 7.98
CA CYS A 86 5.76 9.97 7.00
C CYS A 86 4.57 10.87 7.32
N VAL A 87 4.51 11.44 8.53
CA VAL A 87 3.39 12.25 9.00
C VAL A 87 3.67 13.74 8.83
N PRO A 88 2.63 14.60 8.63
CA PRO A 88 2.84 16.00 8.24
C PRO A 88 3.72 16.82 9.18
N HIS A 89 3.64 16.57 10.50
CA HIS A 89 4.35 17.37 11.51
C HIS A 89 5.85 17.08 11.60
N ASN A 90 6.34 15.98 11.02
CA ASN A 90 7.76 15.63 11.02
C ASN A 90 8.20 15.01 9.70
N PHE A 91 7.55 15.44 8.61
CA PHE A 91 7.73 14.84 7.31
C PHE A 91 9.18 14.93 6.85
N SER A 92 9.75 13.78 6.51
CA SER A 92 11.08 13.62 5.95
C SER A 92 10.97 12.62 4.79
N PRO A 93 11.02 13.10 3.53
CA PRO A 93 10.83 12.25 2.35
C PRO A 93 11.75 11.03 2.35
N HIS A 94 13.04 11.26 2.63
CA HIS A 94 14.04 10.20 2.65
C HIS A 94 13.78 9.15 3.75
N LYS A 95 13.49 9.60 4.99
CA LYS A 95 13.15 8.65 6.07
C LYS A 95 11.87 7.89 5.74
N CYS A 96 10.82 8.59 5.33
CA CYS A 96 9.54 7.97 5.02
C CYS A 96 9.67 6.90 3.93
N LEU A 97 10.32 7.25 2.82
CA LEU A 97 10.54 6.32 1.70
C LEU A 97 11.42 5.14 2.10
N ARG A 98 12.41 5.34 2.97
CA ARG A 98 13.23 4.24 3.52
C ARG A 98 12.39 3.27 4.34
N HIS A 99 11.51 3.76 5.21
CA HIS A 99 10.62 2.91 6.01
C HIS A 99 9.58 2.19 5.15
N ILE A 100 8.99 2.87 4.15
CA ILE A 100 8.11 2.22 3.16
C ILE A 100 8.85 1.13 2.40
N TYR A 101 10.09 1.38 1.96
CA TYR A 101 10.91 0.39 1.26
C TYR A 101 11.16 -0.86 2.11
N ILE A 102 11.54 -0.68 3.38
CA ILE A 102 11.76 -1.78 4.34
C ILE A 102 10.47 -2.58 4.53
N GLY A 103 9.35 -1.89 4.80
CA GLY A 103 8.05 -2.53 4.97
C GLY A 103 7.64 -3.34 3.75
N LEU A 104 7.72 -2.77 2.54
CA LEU A 104 7.41 -3.49 1.29
C LEU A 104 8.28 -4.74 1.10
N ARG A 105 9.57 -4.68 1.46
CA ARG A 105 10.48 -5.84 1.41
C ARG A 105 10.06 -6.93 2.40
N GLU A 106 9.64 -6.57 3.61
CA GLU A 106 9.11 -7.52 4.58
C GLU A 106 7.82 -8.17 4.06
N TYR A 107 6.88 -7.39 3.52
CA TYR A 107 5.67 -7.92 2.89
C TYR A 107 5.98 -8.92 1.76
N GLN A 108 7.02 -8.70 0.95
CA GLN A 108 7.44 -9.68 -0.07
C GLN A 108 7.80 -11.05 0.53
N LEU A 109 8.37 -11.10 1.74
CA LEU A 109 8.73 -12.35 2.40
C LEU A 109 7.50 -13.15 2.83
N TYR A 110 6.38 -12.48 3.10
CA TYR A 110 5.12 -13.12 3.51
C TYR A 110 4.25 -13.56 2.32
N LEU A 111 4.47 -13.03 1.10
CA LEU A 111 3.66 -13.38 -0.07
C LEU A 111 3.57 -14.89 -0.38
N PRO A 112 4.64 -15.70 -0.26
CA PRO A 112 4.54 -17.15 -0.48
C PRO A 112 3.64 -17.87 0.51
N TYR A 113 3.41 -17.30 1.71
CA TYR A 113 2.40 -17.83 2.63
C TYR A 113 0.99 -17.54 2.10
N VAL A 114 0.74 -16.29 1.68
CA VAL A 114 -0.56 -15.86 1.15
C VAL A 114 -0.92 -16.63 -0.13
N GLU A 115 0.06 -16.86 -1.00
CA GLU A 115 -0.12 -17.57 -2.27
C GLU A 115 -0.58 -19.03 -2.07
N ARG A 116 -0.04 -19.70 -1.06
CA ARG A 116 -0.43 -21.09 -0.71
C ARG A 116 -1.89 -21.20 -0.25
N GLN A 117 -2.52 -20.08 0.14
CA GLN A 117 -3.92 -20.03 0.58
C GLN A 117 -4.91 -19.84 -0.58
N ASN A 118 -4.46 -19.99 -1.84
CA ASN A 118 -5.27 -20.39 -2.99
C ASN A 118 -6.42 -19.43 -3.36
N LEU A 119 -6.10 -18.17 -3.66
CA LEU A 119 -7.08 -17.16 -4.07
C LEU A 119 -7.29 -17.04 -5.58
N THR A 120 -6.21 -17.06 -6.35
CA THR A 120 -6.10 -17.07 -7.83
C THR A 120 -4.68 -16.66 -8.20
N ALA A 121 -4.06 -17.32 -9.19
CA ALA A 121 -2.69 -17.02 -9.61
C ALA A 121 -2.55 -15.57 -10.12
N ASP A 122 -3.56 -15.07 -10.82
CA ASP A 122 -3.56 -13.72 -11.42
C ASP A 122 -3.53 -12.61 -10.36
N HIS A 123 -4.30 -12.74 -9.28
CA HIS A 123 -4.27 -11.77 -8.17
C HIS A 123 -2.90 -11.74 -7.50
N MET A 124 -2.30 -12.91 -7.25
CA MET A 124 -0.98 -12.98 -6.64
C MET A 124 0.11 -12.41 -7.55
N MET A 125 0.02 -12.64 -8.86
CA MET A 125 0.91 -12.05 -9.85
C MET A 125 0.81 -10.53 -9.86
N ALA A 126 -0.39 -9.98 -9.90
CA ALA A 126 -0.62 -8.53 -9.86
C ALA A 126 -0.04 -7.87 -8.59
N ILE A 127 -0.18 -8.51 -7.43
CA ILE A 127 0.40 -8.03 -6.17
C ILE A 127 1.93 -8.07 -6.22
N LYS A 128 2.53 -9.18 -6.67
CA LYS A 128 3.99 -9.32 -6.80
C LYS A 128 4.58 -8.25 -7.72
N GLU A 129 3.95 -8.02 -8.87
CA GLU A 129 4.34 -6.97 -9.81
C GLU A 129 4.18 -5.57 -9.21
N GLY A 130 3.06 -5.30 -8.55
CA GLY A 130 2.80 -4.02 -7.88
C GLY A 130 3.87 -3.69 -6.84
N ILE A 131 4.22 -4.64 -5.98
CA ILE A 131 5.29 -4.45 -4.98
C ILE A 131 6.64 -4.24 -5.66
N ALA A 132 6.98 -5.04 -6.67
CA ALA A 132 8.25 -4.91 -7.39
C ALA A 132 8.38 -3.52 -8.07
N ASN A 133 7.29 -3.03 -8.67
CA ASN A 133 7.24 -1.71 -9.30
C ASN A 133 7.41 -0.58 -8.27
N LEU A 134 6.74 -0.65 -7.11
CA LEU A 134 6.94 0.35 -6.05
C LEU A 134 8.35 0.35 -5.50
N LEU A 135 8.91 -0.84 -5.22
CA LEU A 135 10.29 -0.94 -4.76
C LEU A 135 11.27 -0.34 -5.78
N HIS A 136 11.01 -0.53 -7.08
CA HIS A 136 11.82 0.07 -8.12
C HIS A 136 11.76 1.61 -8.10
N PHE A 137 10.57 2.20 -7.99
CA PHE A 137 10.43 3.66 -7.89
C PHE A 137 11.12 4.25 -6.65
N ILE A 138 11.06 3.55 -5.52
CA ILE A 138 11.62 4.04 -4.26
C ILE A 138 13.13 3.85 -4.20
N LYS A 139 13.67 2.79 -4.82
CA LYS A 139 15.08 2.40 -4.72
C LYS A 139 16.04 3.52 -5.07
N ASP A 140 15.71 4.33 -6.08
CA ASP A 140 16.60 5.40 -6.52
C ASP A 140 16.56 6.64 -5.61
N VAL A 141 15.52 6.76 -4.76
CA VAL A 141 15.37 7.85 -3.79
C VAL A 141 16.02 7.52 -2.43
N VAL A 142 16.18 6.23 -2.12
CA VAL A 142 16.69 5.72 -0.83
C VAL A 142 18.18 5.33 -0.89
N LYS A 143 18.83 5.47 -2.05
CA LYS A 143 20.27 5.22 -2.22
C LYS A 143 21.13 6.24 -1.51
#